data_AF-A0A0F9IZH1-F1
#
_entry.id   AF-A0A0F9IZH1-F1
#
_cell.length_a   1.000
_cell.length_b   1.000
_cell.length_c   1.000
_cell.angle_alpha   90.00
_cell.angle_beta   90.00
_cell.angle_gamma   90.00
#
_symmetry.space_group_name_H-M   'P 1'
#
loop_
_entity.id
_entity.type
_entity.pdbx_description
1 polymer ?
#
loop_
_entity_poly.entity_id
_entity_poly.type
_entity_poly.pdbx_seq_one_letter_code
_entity_poly.pdbx_strand_id
1 'polypeptide(L)'
;NGEFYLANFNEIESLKMEPVESLLESIWLRVEITIKDGPSGTAHLPLVYINSESELEKLGQVSDWVELKDEFIIGKGMKMLFVDDEAITIPNLKISSLETA
;
A
#
# COMPACT_ATOMS: atom_id res chain seq x y z
N ASN A 1 11.51 0.00 14.21
CA ASN A 1 11.38 0.45 15.63
C ASN A 1 9.93 0.46 16.14
N GLY A 2 8.95 -0.04 15.38
CA GLY A 2 7.54 -0.06 15.82
C GLY A 2 6.78 1.25 15.59
N GLU A 3 7.45 2.26 15.05
CA GLU A 3 6.84 3.55 14.71
C GLU A 3 6.04 3.48 13.41
N PHE A 4 5.06 4.37 13.29
CA PHE A 4 4.27 4.55 12.07
C PHE A 4 4.74 5.79 11.31
N TYR A 5 4.99 5.64 10.01
CA TYR A 5 5.49 6.70 9.14
C TYR A 5 4.52 6.95 7.99
N LEU A 6 4.43 8.20 7.58
CA LEU A 6 3.84 8.61 6.31
C LEU A 6 4.99 9.10 5.42
N ALA A 7 5.14 8.47 4.25
CA ALA A 7 6.12 8.86 3.25
C ALA A 7 5.38 9.31 1.99
N ASN A 8 5.82 10.41 1.38
CA ASN A 8 5.26 10.83 0.11
C ASN A 8 5.82 9.95 -1.02
N PHE A 9 5.02 9.64 -2.05
CA PHE A 9 5.47 8.79 -3.15
C PHE A 9 6.72 9.33 -3.87
N ASN A 10 6.88 10.66 -3.94
CA ASN A 10 8.04 11.32 -4.55
C ASN A 10 9.32 11.26 -3.70
N GLU A 11 9.22 10.81 -2.45
CA GLU A 11 10.37 10.58 -1.55
C GLU A 11 10.83 9.13 -1.59
N ILE A 12 10.06 8.21 -2.19
CA ILE A 12 10.39 6.79 -2.27
C ILE A 12 11.36 6.58 -3.43
N GLU A 13 12.63 6.28 -3.12
CA GLU A 13 13.64 5.95 -4.13
C GLU A 13 13.54 4.50 -4.59
N SER A 14 13.22 3.59 -3.66
CA SER A 14 12.97 2.19 -3.99
C SER A 14 11.93 1.59 -3.05
N LEU A 15 11.09 0.70 -3.59
CA LEU A 15 10.14 -0.09 -2.84
C LEU A 15 10.10 -1.49 -3.44
N LYS A 16 10.49 -2.49 -2.65
CA LYS A 16 10.44 -3.90 -3.03
C LYS A 16 9.47 -4.63 -2.09
N MET A 17 8.43 -5.23 -2.67
CA MET A 17 7.54 -6.14 -1.97
C MET A 17 8.23 -7.49 -1.78
N GLU A 18 8.26 -8.00 -0.56
CA GLU A 18 8.69 -9.38 -0.31
C GLU A 18 7.49 -10.34 -0.50
N PRO A 19 7.73 -11.63 -0.80
CA PRO A 19 6.67 -12.62 -0.84
C PRO A 19 5.91 -12.71 0.49
N VAL A 20 4.60 -13.01 0.41
CA VAL A 20 3.77 -13.27 1.59
C VAL A 20 4.13 -14.64 2.18
N GLU A 21 4.69 -14.66 3.38
CA GLU A 21 5.13 -15.87 4.09
C GLU A 21 4.17 -16.27 5.23
N SER A 22 3.26 -15.39 5.61
CA SER A 22 2.30 -15.64 6.68
C SER A 22 0.93 -15.01 6.42
N LEU A 23 -0.10 -15.45 7.15
CA LEU A 23 -1.43 -14.85 7.07
C LEU A 23 -1.40 -13.36 7.47
N LEU A 24 -0.58 -12.97 8.45
CA LEU A 24 -0.47 -11.56 8.85
C LEU A 24 0.06 -10.69 7.71
N GLU A 25 0.98 -11.23 6.90
CA GLU A 25 1.56 -10.52 5.76
C GLU A 25 0.59 -10.30 4.60
N SER A 26 -0.57 -10.98 4.61
CA SER A 26 -1.66 -10.67 3.68
C SER A 26 -2.29 -9.28 3.91
N ILE A 27 -2.08 -8.69 5.09
CA ILE A 27 -2.59 -7.36 5.45
C ILE A 27 -1.50 -6.38 5.93
N TRP A 28 -0.35 -6.91 6.36
CA TRP A 28 0.85 -6.16 6.74
C TRP A 28 2.06 -6.67 5.97
N LEU A 29 2.18 -6.25 4.71
CA LEU A 29 3.18 -6.77 3.79
C LEU A 29 4.58 -6.31 4.18
N ARG A 30 5.52 -7.24 4.28
CA ARG A 30 6.93 -6.91 4.46
C ARG A 30 7.48 -6.29 3.18
N VAL A 31 8.19 -5.18 3.31
CA VAL A 31 8.83 -4.48 2.20
C VAL A 31 10.24 -4.07 2.57
N GLU A 32 11.12 -4.02 1.57
CA GLU A 32 12.37 -3.26 1.65
C GLU A 32 12.11 -1.90 0.98
N ILE A 33 12.34 -0.81 1.72
CA ILE A 33 12.06 0.55 1.25
C ILE A 33 13.28 1.46 1.46
N THR A 34 13.52 2.35 0.50
CA THR A 34 14.48 3.44 0.61
C THR A 34 13.73 4.76 0.43
N ILE A 35 13.82 5.63 1.44
CA ILE A 35 13.21 6.96 1.42
C ILE A 35 14.34 7.99 1.38
N LYS A 36 14.28 8.90 0.41
CA LYS A 36 15.21 10.01 0.27
C LYS A 36 15.27 10.83 1.55
N ASP A 37 16.48 11.05 2.08
CA ASP A 37 16.73 11.81 3.32
C ASP A 37 15.93 11.29 4.54
N GLY A 38 15.47 10.02 4.48
CA GLY A 38 14.58 9.41 5.47
C GLY A 38 15.01 8.00 5.89
N PRO A 39 14.17 7.30 6.68
CA PRO A 39 14.45 5.92 7.09
C PRO A 39 14.50 4.97 5.89
N SER A 40 15.45 4.03 5.91
CA SER A 40 15.61 3.00 4.88
C SER A 40 15.84 1.62 5.51
N GLY A 41 15.35 0.56 4.86
CA GLY A 41 15.46 -0.83 5.29
C GLY A 41 14.10 -1.56 5.32
N THR A 42 14.00 -2.58 6.17
CA THR A 42 12.79 -3.40 6.29
C THR A 42 11.65 -2.66 7.01
N ALA A 43 10.47 -2.66 6.40
CA ALA A 43 9.24 -2.11 6.96
C ALA A 43 8.04 -3.04 6.72
N HIS A 44 6.89 -2.70 7.31
CA HIS A 44 5.61 -3.36 7.00
C HIS A 44 4.63 -2.32 6.47
N LEU A 45 4.07 -2.59 5.29
CA LEU A 45 3.10 -1.74 4.63
C LEU A 45 1.68 -2.24 4.94
N PRO A 46 0.81 -1.44 5.59
CA PRO A 46 -0.58 -1.82 5.79
C PRO A 46 -1.30 -1.82 4.44
N LEU A 47 -1.78 -2.99 4.04
CA LEU A 47 -2.46 -3.22 2.77
C LEU A 47 -3.96 -2.92 2.82
N VAL A 48 -4.55 -2.77 4.01
CA VAL A 48 -5.98 -2.53 4.19
C VAL A 48 -6.22 -1.08 4.65
N TYR A 49 -7.31 -0.45 4.18
CA TYR A 49 -7.71 0.87 4.66
C TYR A 49 -8.14 0.84 6.13
N ILE A 50 -7.79 1.88 6.88
CA ILE A 50 -8.05 1.98 8.33
C ILE A 50 -9.54 1.93 8.70
N ASN A 51 -10.44 2.33 7.80
CA ASN A 51 -11.90 2.40 8.03
C ASN A 51 -12.64 1.11 7.63
N SER A 52 -11.94 -0.02 7.57
CA SER A 52 -12.52 -1.33 7.24
C SER A 52 -13.31 -1.90 8.42
N GLU A 53 -14.56 -2.29 8.19
CA GLU A 53 -15.52 -2.70 9.21
C GLU A 53 -15.87 -4.19 9.13
N SER A 54 -16.15 -4.69 7.94
CA SER A 54 -16.48 -6.11 7.74
C SER A 54 -15.24 -7.00 7.79
N GLU A 55 -15.43 -8.29 8.07
CA GLU A 55 -14.32 -9.23 8.13
C GLU A 55 -13.64 -9.41 6.77
N LEU A 56 -14.41 -9.35 5.67
CA LEU A 56 -13.85 -9.42 4.32
C LEU A 56 -12.98 -8.19 4.01
N GLU A 57 -13.39 -7.00 4.45
CA GLU A 57 -12.59 -5.78 4.31
C GLU A 57 -11.31 -5.88 5.16
N LYS A 58 -11.42 -6.26 6.43
CA LYS A 58 -10.25 -6.39 7.32
C LYS A 58 -9.24 -7.43 6.84
N LEU A 59 -9.71 -8.48 6.17
CA LEU A 59 -8.86 -9.51 5.56
C LEU A 59 -8.35 -9.14 4.16
N GLY A 60 -8.70 -7.96 3.64
CA GLY A 60 -8.26 -7.50 2.32
C GLY A 60 -8.80 -8.36 1.17
N GLN A 61 -9.91 -9.06 1.36
CA GLN A 61 -10.52 -9.92 0.34
C GLN A 61 -11.45 -9.15 -0.61
N VAL A 62 -11.77 -7.91 -0.27
CA VAL A 62 -12.57 -6.99 -1.07
C VAL A 62 -11.92 -5.61 -1.05
N SER A 63 -12.19 -4.82 -2.07
CA SER A 63 -11.93 -3.37 -2.11
C SER A 63 -13.26 -2.68 -2.37
N ASP A 64 -13.59 -1.70 -1.55
CA ASP A 64 -14.84 -0.95 -1.65
C ASP A 64 -14.61 0.54 -1.37
N TRP A 65 -15.59 1.36 -1.72
CA TRP A 65 -15.49 2.81 -1.69
C TRP A 65 -16.73 3.43 -1.06
N VAL A 66 -16.52 4.38 -0.16
CA VAL A 66 -17.61 5.14 0.48
C VAL A 66 -17.43 6.61 0.18
N GLU A 67 -18.42 7.19 -0.48
CA GLU A 67 -18.52 8.63 -0.67
C GLU A 67 -19.05 9.27 0.62
N LEU A 68 -18.25 10.15 1.23
CA LEU A 68 -18.64 10.86 2.45
C LEU A 68 -19.23 12.24 2.13
N LYS A 69 -18.81 12.83 1.00
CA LYS A 69 -19.30 14.07 0.38
C LYS A 69 -18.98 14.04 -1.11
N ASP A 70 -19.58 14.96 -1.87
CA ASP A 70 -19.28 15.17 -3.29
C ASP A 70 -17.77 15.22 -3.54
N GLU A 71 -17.30 14.39 -4.47
CA GLU A 71 -15.89 14.20 -4.84
C GLU A 71 -14.94 13.76 -3.68
N PHE A 72 -15.49 13.36 -2.53
CA PHE A 72 -14.71 12.93 -1.37
C PHE A 72 -15.02 11.48 -1.00
N ILE A 73 -14.19 10.58 -1.53
CA ILE A 73 -14.33 9.13 -1.41
C ILE A 73 -13.20 8.57 -0.54
N ILE A 74 -13.56 7.68 0.38
CA ILE A 74 -12.61 6.89 1.17
C ILE A 74 -12.68 5.41 0.78
N GLY A 75 -11.56 4.71 0.90
CA GLY A 75 -11.51 3.27 0.66
C GLY A 75 -11.85 2.44 1.90
N LYS A 76 -12.37 1.23 1.65
CA LYS A 76 -12.53 0.12 2.59
C LYS A 76 -11.91 -1.15 1.99
N GLY A 77 -11.36 -2.02 2.84
CA GLY A 77 -10.71 -3.25 2.39
C GLY A 77 -9.31 -3.05 1.80
N MET A 78 -8.93 -3.89 0.84
CA MET A 78 -7.62 -3.87 0.18
C MET A 78 -7.37 -2.54 -0.53
N LYS A 79 -6.21 -1.94 -0.27
CA LYS A 79 -5.76 -0.69 -0.90
C LYS A 79 -5.48 -0.91 -2.38
N MET A 80 -5.96 0.04 -3.16
CA MET A 80 -5.72 0.13 -4.60
C MET A 80 -4.92 1.40 -4.89
N LEU A 81 -4.05 1.32 -5.89
CA LEU A 81 -3.35 2.44 -6.50
C LEU A 81 -3.85 2.61 -7.93
N PHE A 82 -3.90 3.85 -8.39
CA PHE A 82 -4.17 4.16 -9.78
C PHE A 82 -2.85 4.43 -10.49
N VAL A 83 -2.49 3.56 -11.44
CA VAL A 83 -1.22 3.59 -12.17
C VAL A 83 -1.52 3.30 -13.63
N ASP A 84 -1.07 4.18 -14.52
CA ASP A 84 -1.21 4.04 -15.98
C ASP A 84 -2.64 3.68 -16.44
N ASP A 85 -3.63 4.45 -15.96
CA ASP A 85 -5.06 4.25 -16.23
C ASP A 85 -5.66 2.94 -15.69
N GLU A 86 -4.94 2.21 -14.84
CA GLU A 86 -5.40 0.98 -14.21
C GLU A 86 -5.44 1.08 -12.68
N ALA A 87 -6.45 0.44 -12.08
CA ALA A 87 -6.50 0.22 -10.64
C ALA A 87 -5.77 -1.08 -10.30
N ILE A 88 -4.69 -1.00 -9.53
CA ILE A 88 -3.86 -2.14 -9.14
C ILE A 88 -3.81 -2.28 -7.62
N THR A 89 -3.80 -3.52 -7.12
CA THR A 89 -3.55 -3.77 -5.69
C THR A 89 -2.06 -3.54 -5.40
N ILE A 90 -1.75 -3.07 -4.19
CA ILE A 90 -0.35 -2.86 -3.77
C ILE A 90 0.52 -4.13 -3.92
N PRO A 91 0.08 -5.35 -3.55
CA PRO A 91 0.88 -6.57 -3.74
C PRO A 91 1.18 -6.89 -5.21
N ASN A 92 0.36 -6.40 -6.14
CA ASN A 92 0.54 -6.62 -7.58
C ASN A 92 1.30 -5.47 -8.26
N LEU A 93 1.66 -4.41 -7.53
CA LEU A 93 2.43 -3.31 -8.06
C LEU A 93 3.80 -3.81 -8.52
N LYS A 94 4.09 -3.64 -9.81
CA LYS A 94 5.39 -3.92 -10.40
C LYS A 94 6.05 -2.61 -10.75
N ILE A 95 7.05 -2.22 -9.98
CA ILE A 95 7.86 -1.04 -10.27
C ILE A 95 9.00 -1.50 -11.17
N SER A 96 8.84 -1.36 -12.49
CA SER A 96 9.97 -1.35 -13.40
C SER A 96 10.63 0.03 -13.33
N SER A 97 11.95 0.08 -13.08
CA SER A 97 12.71 1.33 -13.08
C SER A 97 12.42 2.14 -14.34
N LEU A 98 12.00 3.40 -14.17
CA LEU A 98 11.86 4.36 -15.26
C LEU A 98 13.19 4.46 -16.04
N GLU A 99 13.09 4.36 -17.36
CA GLU A 99 14.18 4.75 -18.25
C GLU A 99 14.56 6.20 -17.92
N THR A 100 15.82 6.42 -17.56
CA THR A 100 16.40 7.76 -17.51
C THR A 100 16.31 8.38 -18.90
N ALA A 101 15.50 9.44 -19.02
CA ALA A 101 15.48 10.33 -20.19
C ALA A 101 16.81 11.07 -20.36
#